data_AF-A0AAW9KPD5-F1
#
_entry.id   AF-A0AAW9KPD5-F1
#
_cell.length_a   1.000
_cell.length_b   1.000
_cell.length_c   1.000
_cell.angle_alpha   90.00
_cell.angle_beta   90.00
_cell.angle_gamma   90.00
#
_symmetry.space_group_name_H-M   'P 1'
#
loop_
_entity.id
_entity.type
_entity.pdbx_description
1 polymer ?
#
loop_
_entity_poly.entity_id
_entity_poly.type
_entity_poly.pdbx_seq_one_letter_code
_entity_poly.pdbx_strand_id
1 'polypeptide(L)'
;MRDEDLTTSAPGTLVPYGRKSYYKPDPLPPDEPLTFDEGFYETLSEATFWLGKLGGFSMTVNFAPVLYTSLLRKEAMESAEIEGAEIDYNALYSYETRSGITHDESERGDADETKDVQEVLNYEDALELGIEKLERGEQISLDLLHTLHEKLLTGVPEERRETDTTGEFKTHPNYLGDFLPPVPSTVESLMEALSTYIRTGGNYHPLIDIALVHYQFETIHPYGDGNGRLGRLQITLQLFDAGYLEKPNLYLSEYFNRFKPTYVDRMQAVRTNGEWEAWVEFFVTGVRQQAEESLLRSRELRELQQQYEDHYGGSARADARLACNLFERPYLTAPLVEEELDVSSPTAYRAIGQLVQDGVLEETTGQERNKEYRAKEVFDILEKPPVTY
;
A
#
# COMPACT_ATOMS: atom_id res chain seq x y z
N MET A 1 -6.33 -23.66 16.92
CA MET A 1 -5.00 -23.96 17.48
C MET A 1 -5.16 -24.47 18.91
N ARG A 2 -4.54 -25.61 19.21
CA ARG A 2 -4.45 -26.26 20.52
C ARG A 2 -2.98 -26.31 20.93
N ASP A 3 -2.69 -26.55 22.21
CA ASP A 3 -1.29 -26.62 22.69
C ASP A 3 -0.47 -27.68 21.95
N GLU A 4 -1.10 -28.78 21.52
CA GLU A 4 -0.47 -29.83 20.72
C GLU A 4 -0.13 -29.42 19.28
N ASP A 5 -0.67 -28.31 18.80
CA ASP A 5 -0.38 -27.76 17.49
C ASP A 5 0.87 -26.83 17.52
N LEU A 6 1.42 -26.53 18.71
CA LEU A 6 2.64 -25.74 18.88
C LEU A 6 3.85 -26.65 19.13
N THR A 7 4.90 -26.45 18.34
CA THR A 7 6.20 -27.09 18.57
C THR A 7 6.97 -26.41 19.71
N THR A 8 8.07 -27.01 20.16
CA THR A 8 8.96 -26.41 21.17
C THR A 8 9.69 -25.16 20.67
N SER A 9 9.77 -24.95 19.36
CA SER A 9 10.39 -23.79 18.71
C SER A 9 9.38 -22.69 18.37
N ALA A 10 8.08 -22.89 18.64
CA ALA A 10 7.06 -21.87 18.43
C ALA A 10 7.38 -20.61 19.28
N PRO A 11 7.40 -19.41 18.69
CA PRO A 11 7.74 -18.16 19.37
C PRO A 11 6.50 -17.57 20.05
N GLY A 12 5.89 -18.35 20.93
CA GLY A 12 4.71 -17.94 21.67
C GLY A 12 4.00 -19.08 22.37
N THR A 13 2.99 -18.71 23.14
CA THR A 13 2.23 -19.64 23.99
C THR A 13 0.74 -19.38 23.87
N LEU A 14 -0.08 -20.40 24.15
CA LEU A 14 -1.52 -20.22 24.25
C LEU A 14 -1.92 -19.79 25.66
N VAL A 15 -2.67 -18.70 25.75
CA VAL A 15 -3.20 -18.16 27.00
C VAL A 15 -4.71 -18.38 27.06
N PRO A 16 -5.25 -18.99 28.13
CA PRO A 16 -6.68 -19.23 28.25
C PRO A 16 -7.44 -17.92 28.48
N TYR A 17 -8.53 -17.71 27.74
CA TYR A 17 -9.45 -16.60 27.94
C TYR A 17 -10.90 -17.04 27.65
N GLY A 18 -11.70 -17.09 28.72
CA GLY A 18 -13.04 -17.67 28.65
C GLY A 18 -13.00 -19.16 28.32
N ARG A 19 -13.56 -19.53 27.15
CA ARG A 19 -13.66 -20.93 26.67
C ARG A 19 -12.68 -21.27 25.55
N LYS A 20 -11.83 -20.31 25.14
CA LYS A 20 -10.87 -20.47 24.05
C LYS A 20 -9.46 -20.17 24.57
N SER A 21 -8.45 -20.60 23.83
CA SER A 21 -7.07 -20.22 24.06
C SER A 21 -6.61 -19.31 22.92
N TYR A 22 -5.93 -18.22 23.28
CA TYR A 22 -5.47 -17.20 22.36
C TYR A 22 -3.95 -17.22 22.31
N TYR A 23 -3.38 -17.03 21.13
CA TYR A 23 -1.94 -17.03 20.94
C TYR A 23 -1.33 -15.74 21.49
N LYS A 24 -0.32 -15.86 22.33
CA LYS A 24 0.49 -14.77 22.85
C LYS A 24 1.91 -14.96 22.30
N PRO A 25 2.37 -14.12 21.34
CA PRO A 25 3.72 -14.21 20.83
C PRO A 25 4.74 -13.80 21.90
N ASP A 26 5.91 -14.39 21.81
CA ASP A 26 7.09 -13.90 22.52
C ASP A 26 7.55 -12.56 21.91
N PRO A 27 8.24 -11.69 22.67
CA PRO A 27 8.76 -10.43 22.13
C PRO A 27 9.90 -10.68 21.13
N LEU A 28 10.11 -9.72 20.23
CA LEU A 28 11.28 -9.72 19.34
C LEU A 28 12.56 -9.27 20.08
N PRO A 29 13.76 -9.70 19.63
CA PRO A 29 14.00 -10.67 18.54
C PRO A 29 13.68 -12.11 18.98
N PRO A 30 13.59 -13.08 18.03
CA PRO A 30 13.50 -14.50 18.39
C PRO A 30 14.64 -14.93 19.33
N ASP A 31 14.33 -15.79 20.29
CA ASP A 31 15.31 -16.29 21.28
C ASP A 31 16.44 -17.09 20.62
N GLU A 32 16.11 -17.89 19.61
CA GLU A 32 17.10 -18.60 18.80
C GLU A 32 17.63 -17.68 17.68
N PRO A 33 18.96 -17.53 17.53
CA PRO A 33 19.53 -16.75 16.45
C PRO A 33 19.15 -17.30 15.08
N LEU A 34 18.72 -16.41 14.18
CA LEU A 34 18.38 -16.78 12.80
C LEU A 34 19.63 -17.18 12.03
N THR A 35 19.52 -18.27 11.26
CA THR A 35 20.64 -18.76 10.44
C THR A 35 20.24 -18.87 8.98
N PHE A 36 20.96 -18.15 8.12
CA PHE A 36 20.69 -18.11 6.70
C PHE A 36 21.85 -18.69 5.89
N ASP A 37 21.54 -19.28 4.73
CA ASP A 37 22.53 -19.80 3.81
C ASP A 37 23.09 -18.72 2.85
N GLU A 38 24.04 -19.11 2.02
CA GLU A 38 24.66 -18.22 1.02
C GLU A 38 23.63 -17.66 0.03
N GLY A 39 22.63 -18.46 -0.37
CA GLY A 39 21.60 -18.05 -1.32
C GLY A 39 20.68 -16.96 -0.77
N PHE A 40 20.37 -17.01 0.53
CA PHE A 40 19.66 -15.90 1.18
C PHE A 40 20.48 -14.60 1.15
N TYR A 41 21.78 -14.65 1.47
CA TYR A 41 22.61 -13.44 1.46
C TYR A 41 22.80 -12.87 0.05
N GLU A 42 22.84 -13.71 -0.98
CA GLU A 42 22.75 -13.27 -2.38
C GLU A 42 21.43 -12.52 -2.64
N THR A 43 20.29 -13.12 -2.26
CA THR A 43 18.96 -12.50 -2.42
C THR A 43 18.84 -11.17 -1.66
N LEU A 44 19.39 -11.11 -0.44
CA LEU A 44 19.42 -9.89 0.37
C LEU A 44 20.29 -8.81 -0.28
N SER A 45 21.45 -9.20 -0.84
CA SER A 45 22.31 -8.28 -1.61
C SER A 45 21.60 -7.76 -2.85
N GLU A 46 20.84 -8.60 -3.55
CA GLU A 46 20.05 -8.18 -4.72
C GLU A 46 18.90 -7.25 -4.31
N ALA A 47 18.21 -7.54 -3.20
CA ALA A 47 17.14 -6.70 -2.68
C ALA A 47 17.65 -5.27 -2.40
N THR A 48 18.76 -5.16 -1.68
CA THR A 48 19.39 -3.86 -1.37
C THR A 48 19.89 -3.15 -2.63
N PHE A 49 20.42 -3.88 -3.61
CA PHE A 49 20.84 -3.32 -4.90
C PHE A 49 19.66 -2.71 -5.68
N TRP A 50 18.54 -3.43 -5.77
CA TRP A 50 17.35 -2.95 -6.47
C TRP A 50 16.67 -1.79 -5.75
N LEU A 51 16.58 -1.84 -4.41
CA LEU A 51 16.13 -0.71 -3.60
C LEU A 51 17.02 0.53 -3.83
N GLY A 52 18.35 0.37 -3.83
CA GLY A 52 19.27 1.46 -4.11
C GLY A 52 19.10 2.05 -5.52
N LYS A 53 18.84 1.22 -6.54
CA LYS A 53 18.52 1.71 -7.89
C LYS A 53 17.18 2.43 -7.94
N LEU A 54 16.15 1.91 -7.26
CA LEU A 54 14.84 2.55 -7.18
C LEU A 54 14.94 3.91 -6.48
N GLY A 55 15.57 3.96 -5.31
CA GLY A 55 15.82 5.21 -4.57
C GLY A 55 16.64 6.21 -5.40
N GLY A 56 17.73 5.78 -6.03
CA GLY A 56 18.54 6.63 -6.91
C GLY A 56 17.76 7.18 -8.11
N PHE A 57 16.94 6.36 -8.77
CA PHE A 57 16.05 6.83 -9.83
C PHE A 57 15.03 7.85 -9.30
N SER A 58 14.48 7.58 -8.11
CA SER A 58 13.49 8.41 -7.40
C SER A 58 13.92 9.87 -7.22
N MET A 59 15.21 10.10 -6.99
CA MET A 59 15.78 11.44 -6.78
C MET A 59 16.09 12.21 -8.07
N THR A 60 16.28 11.51 -9.19
CA THR A 60 16.78 12.12 -10.44
C THR A 60 15.68 12.63 -11.36
N VAL A 61 14.47 12.16 -11.17
CA VAL A 61 13.33 12.57 -11.97
C VAL A 61 12.56 13.61 -11.15
N ASN A 62 12.19 14.73 -11.76
CA ASN A 62 11.04 15.50 -11.25
C ASN A 62 9.83 14.63 -11.53
N PHE A 63 9.61 13.63 -10.66
CA PHE A 63 8.52 12.69 -10.84
C PHE A 63 7.25 13.48 -11.04
N ALA A 64 6.56 13.16 -12.13
CA ALA A 64 5.21 13.61 -12.28
C ALA A 64 4.43 13.05 -11.08
N PRO A 65 3.68 13.88 -10.33
CA PRO A 65 2.89 13.44 -9.18
C PRO A 65 2.12 12.14 -9.43
N VAL A 66 1.63 11.92 -10.66
CA VAL A 66 0.93 10.70 -11.08
C VAL A 66 1.73 9.43 -10.91
N LEU A 67 3.04 9.44 -11.13
CA LEU A 67 3.81 8.22 -11.02
C LEU A 67 3.83 7.76 -9.55
N TYR A 68 4.10 8.66 -8.61
CA TYR A 68 4.03 8.34 -7.18
C TYR A 68 2.61 8.00 -6.74
N THR A 69 1.65 8.87 -7.04
CA THR A 69 0.25 8.70 -6.67
C THR A 69 -0.32 7.40 -7.25
N SER A 70 0.04 7.02 -8.47
CA SER A 70 -0.47 5.78 -9.09
C SER A 70 0.18 4.52 -8.53
N LEU A 71 1.49 4.55 -8.21
CA LEU A 71 2.13 3.42 -7.53
C LEU A 71 1.66 3.28 -6.08
N LEU A 72 1.40 4.40 -5.41
CA LEU A 72 0.80 4.44 -4.09
C LEU A 72 -0.64 3.92 -4.11
N ARG A 73 -1.45 4.35 -5.07
CA ARG A 73 -2.80 3.83 -5.28
C ARG A 73 -2.80 2.35 -5.60
N LYS A 74 -1.83 1.88 -6.39
CA LYS A 74 -1.63 0.45 -6.61
C LYS A 74 -1.36 -0.29 -5.29
N GLU A 75 -0.42 0.19 -4.49
CA GLU A 75 -0.16 -0.39 -3.15
C GLU A 75 -1.42 -0.40 -2.28
N ALA A 76 -2.16 0.71 -2.24
CA ALA A 76 -3.37 0.84 -1.45
C ALA A 76 -4.50 -0.09 -1.92
N MET A 77 -4.71 -0.23 -3.23
CA MET A 77 -5.68 -1.15 -3.83
C MET A 77 -5.32 -2.61 -3.52
N GLU A 78 -4.08 -3.02 -3.80
CA GLU A 78 -3.61 -4.38 -3.53
C GLU A 78 -3.69 -4.72 -2.03
N SER A 79 -3.41 -3.72 -1.18
CA SER A 79 -3.58 -3.83 0.27
C SER A 79 -5.06 -4.03 0.64
N ALA A 80 -5.99 -3.29 0.06
CA ALA A 80 -7.42 -3.46 0.32
C ALA A 80 -7.96 -4.81 -0.20
N GLU A 81 -7.52 -5.27 -1.36
CA GLU A 81 -7.89 -6.56 -1.94
C GLU A 81 -7.44 -7.76 -1.08
N ILE A 82 -6.29 -7.65 -0.41
CA ILE A 82 -5.86 -8.67 0.57
C ILE A 82 -6.90 -8.80 1.69
N GLU A 83 -7.52 -7.71 2.10
CA GLU A 83 -8.60 -7.70 3.11
C GLU A 83 -9.99 -8.05 2.54
N GLY A 84 -10.11 -8.22 1.22
CA GLY A 84 -11.32 -8.66 0.54
C GLY A 84 -12.14 -7.56 -0.14
N ALA A 85 -11.59 -6.35 -0.28
CA ALA A 85 -12.20 -5.30 -1.11
C ALA A 85 -12.15 -5.68 -2.60
N GLU A 86 -13.12 -5.18 -3.38
CA GLU A 86 -13.14 -5.34 -4.84
C GLU A 86 -13.10 -3.95 -5.49
N ILE A 87 -11.92 -3.52 -5.96
CA ILE A 87 -11.70 -2.16 -6.46
C ILE A 87 -11.16 -2.21 -7.88
N ASP A 88 -11.85 -1.54 -8.80
CA ASP A 88 -11.32 -1.25 -10.13
C ASP A 88 -10.62 0.12 -10.17
N TYR A 89 -9.55 0.23 -10.97
CA TYR A 89 -8.84 1.50 -11.16
C TYR A 89 -9.78 2.61 -11.64
N ASN A 90 -10.73 2.31 -12.52
CA ASN A 90 -11.64 3.35 -13.00
C ASN A 90 -12.57 3.83 -11.89
N ALA A 91 -13.05 2.94 -11.01
CA ALA A 91 -13.89 3.31 -9.88
C ALA A 91 -13.19 4.31 -8.94
N LEU A 92 -11.92 4.03 -8.59
CA LEU A 92 -11.09 4.90 -7.75
C LEU A 92 -10.89 6.29 -8.35
N TYR A 93 -10.41 6.35 -9.60
CA TYR A 93 -10.11 7.64 -10.24
C TYR A 93 -11.40 8.40 -10.65
N SER A 94 -12.48 7.69 -10.95
CA SER A 94 -13.80 8.27 -11.19
C SER A 94 -14.32 8.98 -9.94
N TYR A 95 -14.27 8.31 -8.79
CA TYR A 95 -14.70 8.88 -7.51
C TYR A 95 -13.93 10.15 -7.16
N GLU A 96 -12.61 10.17 -7.32
CA GLU A 96 -11.80 11.37 -7.06
C GLU A 96 -12.18 12.51 -8.01
N THR A 97 -12.31 12.20 -9.30
CA THR A 97 -12.65 13.18 -10.33
C THR A 97 -14.02 13.80 -10.08
N ARG A 98 -15.00 13.02 -9.64
CA ARG A 98 -16.33 13.52 -9.26
C ARG A 98 -16.31 14.29 -7.96
N SER A 99 -15.57 13.81 -6.96
CA SER A 99 -15.47 14.43 -5.62
C SER A 99 -14.75 15.79 -5.65
N GLY A 100 -13.84 16.00 -6.61
CA GLY A 100 -13.21 17.30 -6.85
C GLY A 100 -14.11 18.35 -7.53
N ILE A 101 -15.19 17.93 -8.19
CA ILE A 101 -16.05 18.80 -9.03
C ILE A 101 -17.44 19.01 -8.41
N THR A 102 -17.95 18.03 -7.65
CA THR A 102 -19.36 18.00 -7.23
C THR A 102 -19.53 17.88 -5.71
N HIS A 103 -20.40 18.72 -5.13
CA HIS A 103 -20.97 18.56 -3.79
C HIS A 103 -22.33 17.82 -3.84
N ASP A 104 -22.67 17.21 -4.97
CA ASP A 104 -23.98 16.60 -5.18
C ASP A 104 -23.93 15.12 -4.76
N GLU A 105 -24.56 14.80 -3.63
CA GLU A 105 -24.59 13.46 -3.03
C GLU A 105 -25.34 12.42 -3.89
N SER A 106 -25.97 12.84 -4.99
CA SER A 106 -26.88 12.02 -5.80
C SER A 106 -26.22 11.19 -6.92
N GLU A 107 -24.92 11.35 -7.19
CA GLU A 107 -24.16 10.60 -8.19
C GLU A 107 -23.10 9.65 -7.60
N ARG A 108 -23.16 9.37 -6.29
CA ARG A 108 -22.32 8.33 -5.67
C ARG A 108 -22.72 6.94 -6.20
N GLY A 109 -21.73 6.12 -6.52
CA GLY A 109 -21.92 4.73 -6.98
C GLY A 109 -22.59 3.86 -5.92
N ASP A 110 -22.48 2.54 -6.04
CA ASP A 110 -22.96 1.67 -4.96
C ASP A 110 -22.25 2.02 -3.64
N ALA A 111 -22.94 1.83 -2.52
CA ALA A 111 -22.42 2.21 -1.20
C ALA A 111 -21.16 1.40 -0.83
N ASP A 112 -21.03 0.18 -1.37
CA ASP A 112 -19.86 -0.69 -1.19
C ASP A 112 -18.66 -0.21 -2.03
N GLU A 113 -18.87 0.12 -3.31
CA GLU A 113 -17.82 0.66 -4.20
C GLU A 113 -17.26 1.99 -3.68
N THR A 114 -18.13 2.85 -3.16
CA THR A 114 -17.71 4.13 -2.55
C THR A 114 -16.87 3.91 -1.28
N LYS A 115 -17.14 2.85 -0.53
CA LYS A 115 -16.40 2.50 0.69
C LYS A 115 -15.00 2.01 0.33
N ASP A 116 -14.88 1.03 -0.55
CA ASP A 116 -13.60 0.43 -0.89
C ASP A 116 -12.65 1.48 -1.50
N VAL A 117 -13.19 2.39 -2.32
CA VAL A 117 -12.46 3.57 -2.80
C VAL A 117 -12.01 4.49 -1.67
N GLN A 118 -12.87 4.78 -0.68
CA GLN A 118 -12.49 5.60 0.47
C GLN A 118 -11.37 4.93 1.30
N GLU A 119 -11.35 3.60 1.41
CA GLU A 119 -10.28 2.87 2.10
C GLU A 119 -8.92 3.05 1.41
N VAL A 120 -8.90 3.04 0.07
CA VAL A 120 -7.69 3.32 -0.71
C VAL A 120 -7.19 4.75 -0.49
N LEU A 121 -8.09 5.73 -0.56
CA LEU A 121 -7.73 7.13 -0.32
C LEU A 121 -7.24 7.35 1.11
N ASN A 122 -7.87 6.71 2.10
CA ASN A 122 -7.43 6.77 3.49
C ASN A 122 -6.03 6.16 3.69
N TYR A 123 -5.70 5.10 2.95
CA TYR A 123 -4.37 4.49 2.97
C TYR A 123 -3.31 5.44 2.41
N GLU A 124 -3.59 6.04 1.25
CA GLU A 124 -2.74 7.08 0.64
C GLU A 124 -2.49 8.22 1.64
N ASP A 125 -3.57 8.78 2.17
CA ASP A 125 -3.57 9.84 3.18
C ASP A 125 -2.82 9.50 4.47
N ALA A 126 -2.90 8.25 4.92
CA ALA A 126 -2.20 7.77 6.10
C ALA A 126 -0.70 7.63 5.81
N LEU A 127 -0.32 7.07 4.66
CA LEU A 127 1.08 6.90 4.31
C LEU A 127 1.78 8.25 4.12
N GLU A 128 1.15 9.20 3.43
CA GLU A 128 1.67 10.55 3.27
C GLU A 128 1.88 11.24 4.63
N LEU A 129 0.89 11.16 5.53
CA LEU A 129 1.02 11.67 6.90
C LEU A 129 2.19 11.01 7.63
N GLY A 130 2.33 9.69 7.53
CA GLY A 130 3.43 8.95 8.16
C GLY A 130 4.80 9.41 7.67
N ILE A 131 4.96 9.59 6.35
CA ILE A 131 6.21 10.08 5.76
C ILE A 131 6.51 11.51 6.20
N GLU A 132 5.52 12.40 6.15
CA GLU A 132 5.65 13.79 6.57
C GLU A 132 6.08 13.90 8.05
N LYS A 133 5.62 12.96 8.88
CA LYS A 133 6.01 12.84 10.29
C LYS A 133 7.46 12.39 10.46
N LEU A 134 7.89 11.38 9.70
CA LEU A 134 9.28 10.90 9.71
C LEU A 134 10.25 11.95 9.19
N GLU A 135 9.91 12.69 8.13
CA GLU A 135 10.72 13.80 7.60
C GLU A 135 10.94 14.93 8.62
N ARG A 136 10.02 15.10 9.58
CA ARG A 136 10.14 16.04 10.70
C ARG A 136 10.98 15.49 11.86
N GLY A 137 11.49 14.26 11.75
CA GLY A 137 12.28 13.59 12.77
C GLY A 137 11.45 12.93 13.88
N GLU A 138 10.14 12.75 13.67
CA GLU A 138 9.34 11.88 14.55
C GLU A 138 9.74 10.41 14.34
N GLN A 139 9.49 9.55 15.33
CA GLN A 139 9.76 8.11 15.26
C GLN A 139 8.46 7.34 14.99
N ILE A 140 8.56 6.10 14.50
CA ILE A 140 7.43 5.16 14.42
C ILE A 140 7.04 4.72 15.84
N SER A 141 6.26 5.56 16.52
CA SER A 141 5.78 5.38 17.89
C SER A 141 4.37 4.78 17.91
N LEU A 142 3.91 4.34 19.09
CA LEU A 142 2.52 3.91 19.25
C LEU A 142 1.54 5.04 18.94
N ASP A 143 1.85 6.27 19.37
CA ASP A 143 1.03 7.45 19.06
C ASP A 143 0.90 7.69 17.56
N LEU A 144 2.00 7.50 16.81
CA LEU A 144 1.95 7.57 15.35
C LEU A 144 1.08 6.44 14.78
N LEU A 145 1.26 5.20 15.23
CA LEU A 145 0.42 4.08 14.77
C LEU A 145 -1.07 4.29 15.06
N HIS A 146 -1.40 4.86 16.23
CA HIS A 146 -2.77 5.26 16.58
C HIS A 146 -3.31 6.34 15.63
N THR A 147 -2.53 7.36 15.34
CA THR A 147 -2.90 8.43 14.40
C THR A 147 -3.15 7.89 13.00
N LEU A 148 -2.26 7.00 12.52
CA LEU A 148 -2.38 6.38 11.21
C LEU A 148 -3.59 5.44 11.14
N HIS A 149 -3.83 4.66 12.20
CA HIS A 149 -5.02 3.81 12.32
C HIS A 149 -6.33 4.64 12.25
N GLU A 150 -6.38 5.78 12.93
CA GLU A 150 -7.52 6.70 12.85
C GLU A 150 -7.72 7.22 11.42
N LYS A 151 -6.63 7.58 10.74
CA LYS A 151 -6.69 8.03 9.34
C LYS A 151 -7.23 6.93 8.41
N LEU A 152 -6.78 5.69 8.58
CA LEU A 152 -7.23 4.53 7.80
C LEU A 152 -8.75 4.30 7.89
N LEU A 153 -9.37 4.60 9.05
CA LEU A 153 -10.80 4.39 9.30
C LEU A 153 -11.66 5.66 9.15
N THR A 154 -11.07 6.80 8.81
CA THR A 154 -11.80 8.08 8.67
C THR A 154 -12.85 7.99 7.56
N GLY A 155 -14.06 8.47 7.80
CA GLY A 155 -15.14 8.45 6.78
C GLY A 155 -15.75 7.08 6.49
N VAL A 156 -15.27 5.99 7.12
CA VAL A 156 -15.91 4.66 7.05
C VAL A 156 -17.10 4.64 8.02
N PRO A 157 -18.35 4.36 7.59
CA PRO A 157 -19.53 4.38 8.46
C PRO A 157 -19.42 3.43 9.66
N GLU A 158 -19.82 3.89 10.85
CA GLU A 158 -19.75 3.10 12.11
C GLU A 158 -20.48 1.75 12.02
N GLU A 159 -21.61 1.68 11.31
CA GLU A 159 -22.41 0.46 11.11
C GLU A 159 -21.65 -0.66 10.36
N ARG A 160 -20.50 -0.34 9.77
CA ARG A 160 -19.67 -1.25 8.97
C ARG A 160 -18.21 -1.26 9.40
N ARG A 161 -17.88 -0.68 10.55
CA ARG A 161 -16.63 -0.98 11.26
C ARG A 161 -16.87 -2.24 12.08
N GLU A 162 -15.95 -3.19 12.01
CA GLU A 162 -15.99 -4.35 12.93
C GLU A 162 -15.51 -3.99 14.35
N THR A 163 -15.33 -2.70 14.62
CA THR A 163 -14.75 -2.18 15.86
C THR A 163 -15.37 -0.86 16.30
N ASP A 164 -15.55 -0.72 17.62
CA ASP A 164 -15.91 0.52 18.29
C ASP A 164 -14.68 1.37 18.66
N THR A 165 -13.46 0.88 18.40
CA THR A 165 -12.19 1.55 18.73
C THR A 165 -11.50 2.06 17.46
N THR A 166 -11.35 3.37 17.33
CA THR A 166 -10.61 4.04 16.25
C THR A 166 -9.46 4.81 16.87
N GLY A 167 -8.27 4.71 16.27
CA GLY A 167 -7.04 5.25 16.87
C GLY A 167 -6.64 4.62 18.22
N GLU A 168 -7.23 3.49 18.63
CA GLU A 168 -6.99 2.85 19.92
C GLU A 168 -6.97 1.33 19.78
N PHE A 169 -6.25 0.64 20.68
CA PHE A 169 -6.21 -0.83 20.67
C PHE A 169 -7.57 -1.46 20.93
N LYS A 170 -7.74 -2.69 20.44
CA LYS A 170 -8.97 -3.47 20.60
C LYS A 170 -9.31 -3.66 22.08
N THR A 171 -10.58 -3.45 22.42
CA THR A 171 -11.14 -3.75 23.75
C THR A 171 -11.79 -5.15 23.82
N HIS A 172 -12.00 -5.77 22.67
CA HIS A 172 -12.59 -7.11 22.53
C HIS A 172 -11.66 -8.03 21.72
N PRO A 173 -11.69 -9.36 21.95
CA PRO A 173 -10.93 -10.28 21.12
C PRO A 173 -11.41 -10.28 19.66
N ASN A 174 -10.46 -10.30 18.74
CA ASN A 174 -10.66 -10.47 17.29
C ASN A 174 -10.12 -11.83 16.83
N TYR A 175 -10.26 -12.13 15.54
CA TYR A 175 -9.86 -13.40 14.94
C TYR A 175 -9.45 -13.20 13.48
N LEU A 176 -8.50 -14.00 13.01
CA LEU A 176 -8.04 -14.01 11.62
C LEU A 176 -8.26 -15.42 11.06
N GLY A 177 -9.40 -15.63 10.42
CA GLY A 177 -9.87 -16.99 10.10
C GLY A 177 -9.97 -17.84 11.37
N ASP A 178 -9.21 -18.94 11.42
CA ASP A 178 -9.13 -19.84 12.58
C ASP A 178 -8.08 -19.42 13.63
N PHE A 179 -7.26 -18.41 13.32
CA PHE A 179 -6.26 -17.90 14.24
C PHE A 179 -6.89 -16.94 15.27
N LEU A 180 -6.47 -17.08 16.53
CA LEU A 180 -6.94 -16.28 17.66
C LEU A 180 -5.77 -15.46 18.22
N PRO A 181 -5.64 -14.17 17.83
CA PRO A 181 -4.56 -13.28 18.28
C PRO A 181 -4.59 -12.98 19.78
N PRO A 182 -3.58 -12.30 20.35
CA PRO A 182 -3.55 -11.94 21.76
C PRO A 182 -4.83 -11.27 22.26
N VAL A 183 -5.19 -11.56 23.51
CA VAL A 183 -6.35 -10.93 24.17
C VAL A 183 -6.06 -9.46 24.48
N PRO A 184 -7.09 -8.59 24.51
CA PRO A 184 -6.95 -7.15 24.77
C PRO A 184 -6.01 -6.79 25.93
N SER A 185 -6.13 -7.51 27.05
CA SER A 185 -5.35 -7.24 28.27
C SER A 185 -3.83 -7.43 28.12
N THR A 186 -3.36 -8.01 27.02
CA THR A 186 -1.93 -8.21 26.74
C THR A 186 -1.39 -7.36 25.59
N VAL A 187 -2.28 -6.77 24.79
CA VAL A 187 -1.91 -6.05 23.55
C VAL A 187 -0.97 -4.88 23.84
N GLU A 188 -1.30 -4.04 24.82
CA GLU A 188 -0.50 -2.85 25.15
C GLU A 188 0.96 -3.22 25.45
N SER A 189 1.18 -4.19 26.34
CA SER A 189 2.53 -4.66 26.68
C SER A 189 3.30 -5.27 25.50
N LEU A 190 2.61 -5.95 24.59
CA LEU A 190 3.23 -6.53 23.39
C LEU A 190 3.60 -5.45 22.38
N MET A 191 2.74 -4.44 22.21
CA MET A 191 2.98 -3.30 21.34
C MET A 191 4.07 -2.37 21.88
N GLU A 192 4.17 -2.18 23.20
CA GLU A 192 5.29 -1.48 23.83
C GLU A 192 6.63 -2.19 23.56
N ALA A 193 6.65 -3.53 23.67
CA ALA A 193 7.83 -4.32 23.35
C ALA A 193 8.21 -4.20 21.86
N LEU A 194 7.23 -4.29 20.95
CA LEU A 194 7.45 -4.12 19.51
C LEU A 194 7.95 -2.71 19.16
N SER A 195 7.33 -1.67 19.72
CA SER A 195 7.75 -0.27 19.56
C SER A 195 9.17 -0.05 20.07
N THR A 196 9.53 -0.70 21.18
CA THR A 196 10.91 -0.69 21.69
C THR A 196 11.87 -1.32 20.69
N TYR A 197 11.53 -2.49 20.12
CA TYR A 197 12.35 -3.17 19.11
C TYR A 197 12.60 -2.29 17.88
N ILE A 198 11.54 -1.68 17.33
CA ILE A 198 11.62 -0.79 16.17
C ILE A 198 12.58 0.37 16.46
N ARG A 199 12.44 1.01 17.63
CA ARG A 199 13.24 2.19 18.01
C ARG A 199 14.70 1.87 18.31
N THR A 200 14.97 0.74 18.95
CA THR A 200 16.35 0.38 19.33
C THR A 200 17.12 -0.30 18.20
N GLY A 201 16.41 -0.77 17.18
CA GLY A 201 16.94 -1.65 16.14
C GLY A 201 17.16 -3.07 16.66
N GLY A 202 17.06 -4.05 15.75
CA GLY A 202 17.48 -5.41 16.00
C GLY A 202 18.99 -5.59 15.79
N ASN A 203 19.45 -6.83 15.98
CA ASN A 203 20.84 -7.21 15.67
C ASN A 203 21.00 -7.73 14.22
N TYR A 204 19.93 -7.70 13.43
CA TYR A 204 19.91 -8.22 12.06
C TYR A 204 20.06 -7.09 11.03
N HIS A 205 20.15 -7.48 9.76
CA HIS A 205 20.07 -6.52 8.67
C HIS A 205 18.68 -5.85 8.67
N PRO A 206 18.52 -4.55 8.36
CA PRO A 206 17.24 -3.86 8.46
C PRO A 206 16.06 -4.54 7.75
N LEU A 207 16.27 -5.08 6.54
CA LEU A 207 15.21 -5.83 5.83
C LEU A 207 14.73 -7.09 6.57
N ILE A 208 15.60 -7.72 7.36
CA ILE A 208 15.24 -8.84 8.23
C ILE A 208 14.41 -8.33 9.40
N ASP A 209 14.86 -7.25 10.05
CA ASP A 209 14.13 -6.65 11.17
C ASP A 209 12.72 -6.19 10.76
N ILE A 210 12.57 -5.59 9.58
CA ILE A 210 11.28 -5.18 9.04
C ILE A 210 10.37 -6.39 8.81
N ALA A 211 10.90 -7.51 8.30
CA ALA A 211 10.14 -8.75 8.15
C ALA A 211 9.66 -9.29 9.50
N LEU A 212 10.53 -9.27 10.52
CA LEU A 212 10.19 -9.71 11.88
C LEU A 212 9.11 -8.81 12.50
N VAL A 213 9.26 -7.49 12.37
CA VAL A 213 8.31 -6.49 12.87
C VAL A 213 6.95 -6.68 12.21
N HIS A 214 6.90 -6.87 10.90
CA HIS A 214 5.64 -7.10 10.19
C HIS A 214 4.94 -8.38 10.68
N TYR A 215 5.68 -9.49 10.80
CA TYR A 215 5.12 -10.72 11.39
C TYR A 215 4.55 -10.48 12.79
N GLN A 216 5.31 -9.79 13.64
CA GLN A 216 4.94 -9.57 15.04
C GLN A 216 3.70 -8.69 15.14
N PHE A 217 3.63 -7.60 14.37
CA PHE A 217 2.48 -6.71 14.33
C PHE A 217 1.20 -7.44 13.92
N GLU A 218 1.24 -8.18 12.80
CA GLU A 218 0.11 -8.97 12.28
C GLU A 218 -0.32 -10.07 13.26
N THR A 219 0.63 -10.66 13.99
CA THR A 219 0.36 -11.69 14.99
C THR A 219 -0.22 -11.12 16.28
N ILE A 220 0.20 -9.92 16.71
CA ILE A 220 -0.43 -9.21 17.82
C ILE A 220 -1.86 -8.78 17.45
N HIS A 221 -2.05 -8.34 16.20
CA HIS A 221 -3.32 -7.89 15.64
C HIS A 221 -4.03 -6.89 16.59
N PRO A 222 -3.36 -5.76 16.90
CA PRO A 222 -3.66 -4.92 18.06
C PRO A 222 -4.96 -4.11 17.95
N TYR A 223 -5.44 -3.84 16.75
CA TYR A 223 -6.63 -3.03 16.50
C TYR A 223 -7.85 -3.92 16.21
N GLY A 224 -9.06 -3.35 16.32
CA GLY A 224 -10.28 -4.11 16.00
C GLY A 224 -10.48 -4.34 14.50
N ASP A 225 -9.95 -3.45 13.65
CA ASP A 225 -9.96 -3.52 12.18
C ASP A 225 -8.69 -2.82 11.66
N GLY A 226 -8.40 -2.90 10.35
CA GLY A 226 -7.34 -2.13 9.70
C GLY A 226 -5.93 -2.64 9.95
N ASN A 227 -5.77 -3.76 10.67
CA ASN A 227 -4.46 -4.31 11.03
C ASN A 227 -3.61 -4.63 9.79
N GLY A 228 -4.11 -5.41 8.83
CA GLY A 228 -3.33 -5.75 7.64
C GLY A 228 -2.87 -4.54 6.85
N ARG A 229 -3.76 -3.54 6.67
CA ARG A 229 -3.45 -2.26 6.01
C ARG A 229 -2.37 -1.50 6.77
N LEU A 230 -2.52 -1.33 8.08
CA LEU A 230 -1.54 -0.63 8.90
C LEU A 230 -0.20 -1.37 8.97
N GLY A 231 -0.21 -2.70 9.02
CA GLY A 231 0.98 -3.54 9.04
C GLY A 231 1.78 -3.45 7.74
N ARG A 232 1.12 -3.35 6.59
CA ARG A 232 1.77 -3.12 5.28
C ARG A 232 2.26 -1.69 5.12
N LEU A 233 1.47 -0.70 5.56
CA LEU A 233 1.88 0.70 5.62
C LEU A 233 3.16 0.87 6.45
N GLN A 234 3.25 0.14 7.58
CA GLN A 234 4.43 0.15 8.46
C GLN A 234 5.69 -0.40 7.77
N ILE A 235 5.58 -1.31 6.79
CA ILE A 235 6.74 -1.76 6.01
C ILE A 235 7.34 -0.58 5.25
N THR A 236 6.50 0.16 4.53
CA THR A 236 6.94 1.32 3.75
C THR A 236 7.53 2.41 4.63
N LEU A 237 6.92 2.69 5.78
CA LEU A 237 7.47 3.66 6.75
C LEU A 237 8.84 3.23 7.29
N GLN A 238 9.03 1.97 7.63
CA GLN A 238 10.33 1.49 8.13
C GLN A 238 11.40 1.48 7.03
N LEU A 239 11.04 1.15 5.79
CA LEU A 239 11.97 1.25 4.66
C LEU A 239 12.39 2.70 4.39
N PHE A 240 11.46 3.64 4.54
CA PHE A 240 11.73 5.07 4.43
C PHE A 240 12.62 5.56 5.58
N ASP A 241 12.29 5.23 6.84
CA ASP A 241 13.07 5.61 8.03
C ASP A 241 14.49 5.03 8.00
N ALA A 242 14.65 3.81 7.50
CA ALA A 242 15.95 3.17 7.31
C ALA A 242 16.74 3.68 6.08
N GLY A 243 16.17 4.60 5.29
CA GLY A 243 16.83 5.22 4.13
C GLY A 243 16.93 4.34 2.89
N TYR A 244 16.13 3.27 2.80
CA TYR A 244 16.04 2.46 1.58
C TYR A 244 15.13 3.07 0.52
N LEU A 245 14.19 3.92 0.93
CA LEU A 245 13.25 4.60 0.07
C LEU A 245 13.31 6.11 0.30
N GLU A 246 13.45 6.87 -0.78
CA GLU A 246 13.34 8.35 -0.77
C GLU A 246 11.87 8.79 -0.96
N LYS A 247 11.04 7.88 -1.47
CA LYS A 247 9.62 8.08 -1.80
C LYS A 247 8.87 6.76 -1.63
N PRO A 248 7.55 6.76 -1.34
CA PRO A 248 6.76 5.54 -1.14
C PRO A 248 6.38 4.87 -2.46
N ASN A 249 7.37 4.47 -3.25
CA ASN A 249 7.15 3.89 -4.57
C ASN A 249 7.37 2.38 -4.60
N LEU A 250 7.43 1.71 -3.45
CA LEU A 250 7.44 0.26 -3.37
C LEU A 250 6.02 -0.23 -3.01
N TYR A 251 5.45 -1.10 -3.84
CA TYR A 251 4.10 -1.65 -3.65
C TYR A 251 4.18 -3.16 -3.32
N LEU A 252 4.64 -3.47 -2.11
CA LEU A 252 4.85 -4.85 -1.68
C LEU A 252 3.54 -5.66 -1.59
N SER A 253 2.40 -4.99 -1.42
CA SER A 253 1.09 -5.63 -1.36
C SER A 253 0.77 -6.45 -2.60
N GLU A 254 1.18 -6.06 -3.82
CA GLU A 254 0.93 -6.86 -5.03
C GLU A 254 1.62 -8.23 -4.96
N TYR A 255 2.84 -8.29 -4.39
CA TYR A 255 3.53 -9.57 -4.19
C TYR A 255 2.81 -10.45 -3.15
N PHE A 256 2.39 -9.86 -2.03
CA PHE A 256 1.62 -10.60 -1.02
C PHE A 256 0.26 -11.05 -1.52
N ASN A 257 -0.43 -10.25 -2.32
CA ASN A 257 -1.73 -10.60 -2.90
C ASN A 257 -1.57 -11.75 -3.90
N ARG A 258 -0.60 -11.67 -4.80
CA ARG A 258 -0.31 -12.73 -5.77
C ARG A 258 0.09 -14.05 -5.12
N PHE A 259 0.82 -14.00 -4.00
CA PHE A 259 1.23 -15.18 -3.22
C PHE A 259 0.49 -15.30 -1.90
N LYS A 260 -0.78 -14.86 -1.84
CA LYS A 260 -1.58 -14.81 -0.59
C LYS A 260 -1.62 -16.13 0.18
N PRO A 261 -1.79 -17.31 -0.45
CA PRO A 261 -1.70 -18.59 0.26
C PRO A 261 -0.35 -18.78 0.94
N THR A 262 0.76 -18.53 0.22
CA THR A 262 2.12 -18.64 0.77
C THR A 262 2.36 -17.65 1.90
N TYR A 263 1.91 -16.40 1.74
CA TYR A 263 2.02 -15.37 2.78
C TYR A 263 1.36 -15.83 4.09
N VAL A 264 0.11 -16.31 4.01
CA VAL A 264 -0.63 -16.83 5.17
C VAL A 264 0.04 -18.08 5.75
N ASP A 265 0.45 -19.02 4.90
CA ASP A 265 1.10 -20.27 5.32
C ASP A 265 2.43 -20.01 6.04
N ARG A 266 3.26 -19.09 5.55
CA ARG A 266 4.53 -18.72 6.19
C ARG A 266 4.32 -18.08 7.55
N MET A 267 3.37 -17.15 7.67
CA MET A 267 3.01 -16.55 8.96
C MET A 267 2.51 -17.60 9.95
N GLN A 268 1.73 -18.58 9.47
CA GLN A 268 1.25 -19.68 10.30
C GLN A 268 2.38 -20.65 10.71
N ALA A 269 3.32 -20.93 9.82
CA ALA A 269 4.48 -21.77 10.09
C ALA A 269 5.40 -21.14 11.14
N VAL A 270 5.58 -19.82 11.15
CA VAL A 270 6.29 -19.14 12.25
C VAL A 270 5.54 -19.34 13.57
N ARG A 271 4.22 -19.11 13.63
CA ARG A 271 3.42 -19.26 14.86
C ARG A 271 3.46 -20.66 15.46
N THR A 272 3.50 -21.69 14.62
CA THR A 272 3.37 -23.09 15.06
C THR A 272 4.72 -23.81 15.18
N ASN A 273 5.66 -23.49 14.29
CA ASN A 273 6.92 -24.21 14.14
C ASN A 273 8.16 -23.34 14.39
N GLY A 274 8.02 -22.03 14.48
CA GLY A 274 9.17 -21.11 14.57
C GLY A 274 9.96 -21.00 13.27
N GLU A 275 9.35 -21.25 12.12
CA GLU A 275 10.00 -21.19 10.79
C GLU A 275 10.27 -19.75 10.31
N TRP A 276 11.03 -18.99 11.11
CA TRP A 276 11.38 -17.59 10.86
C TRP A 276 12.18 -17.39 9.58
N GLU A 277 13.15 -18.26 9.30
CA GLU A 277 14.02 -18.16 8.13
C GLU A 277 13.22 -18.18 6.83
N ALA A 278 12.27 -19.12 6.70
CA ALA A 278 11.44 -19.25 5.51
C ALA A 278 10.48 -18.07 5.33
N TRP A 279 10.03 -17.46 6.43
CA TRP A 279 9.26 -16.21 6.40
C TRP A 279 10.12 -15.04 5.90
N VAL A 280 11.31 -14.87 6.47
CA VAL A 280 12.24 -13.79 6.09
C VAL A 280 12.70 -13.94 4.64
N GLU A 281 13.00 -15.16 4.19
CA GLU A 281 13.31 -15.46 2.79
C GLU A 281 12.19 -15.04 1.83
N PHE A 282 10.94 -15.40 2.16
CA PHE A 282 9.77 -15.02 1.37
C PHE A 282 9.60 -13.49 1.31
N PHE A 283 9.76 -12.82 2.45
CA PHE A 283 9.65 -11.37 2.56
C PHE A 283 10.73 -10.64 1.76
N VAL A 284 12.00 -11.00 1.95
CA VAL A 284 13.14 -10.37 1.27
C VAL A 284 13.09 -10.63 -0.24
N THR A 285 12.64 -11.82 -0.66
CA THR A 285 12.39 -12.11 -2.08
C THR A 285 11.32 -11.19 -2.66
N GLY A 286 10.22 -10.98 -1.94
CA GLY A 286 9.17 -10.04 -2.33
C GLY A 286 9.69 -8.61 -2.48
N VAL A 287 10.46 -8.13 -1.50
CA VAL A 287 11.11 -6.80 -1.56
C VAL A 287 12.02 -6.68 -2.78
N ARG A 288 12.85 -7.69 -3.06
CA ARG A 288 13.73 -7.72 -4.24
C ARG A 288 12.93 -7.58 -5.53
N GLN A 289 11.92 -8.44 -5.72
CA GLN A 289 11.11 -8.48 -6.94
C GLN A 289 10.32 -7.20 -7.15
N GLN A 290 9.77 -6.64 -6.07
CA GLN A 290 9.00 -5.41 -6.13
C GLN A 290 9.85 -4.17 -6.35
N ALA A 291 11.06 -4.12 -5.79
CA ALA A 291 11.98 -3.03 -6.07
C ALA A 291 12.42 -3.02 -7.55
N GLU A 292 12.64 -4.20 -8.14
CA GLU A 292 12.95 -4.34 -9.56
C GLU A 292 11.75 -3.94 -10.44
N GLU A 293 10.56 -4.47 -10.16
CA GLU A 293 9.34 -4.17 -10.93
C GLU A 293 8.97 -2.68 -10.85
N SER A 294 9.03 -2.09 -9.65
CA SER A 294 8.77 -0.67 -9.46
C SER A 294 9.72 0.21 -10.28
N LEU A 295 11.00 -0.15 -10.33
CA LEU A 295 11.97 0.58 -11.15
C LEU A 295 11.69 0.44 -12.65
N LEU A 296 11.34 -0.76 -13.13
CA LEU A 296 10.99 -0.98 -14.53
C LEU A 296 9.76 -0.15 -14.92
N ARG A 297 8.70 -0.21 -14.11
CA ARG A 297 7.46 0.55 -14.33
C ARG A 297 7.70 2.06 -14.28
N SER A 298 8.52 2.52 -13.34
CA SER A 298 8.88 3.93 -13.22
C SER A 298 9.65 4.45 -14.45
N ARG A 299 10.48 3.60 -15.06
CA ARG A 299 11.19 3.93 -16.31
C ARG A 299 10.25 3.97 -17.50
N GLU A 300 9.38 2.97 -17.65
CA GLU A 300 8.38 2.93 -18.72
C GLU A 300 7.50 4.20 -18.70
N LEU A 301 7.04 4.62 -17.51
CA LEU A 301 6.26 5.85 -17.36
C LEU A 301 7.08 7.11 -17.70
N ARG A 302 8.36 7.20 -17.31
CA ARG A 302 9.19 8.35 -17.66
C ARG A 302 9.52 8.40 -19.15
N GLU A 303 9.73 7.25 -19.79
CA GLU A 303 9.93 7.16 -21.23
C GLU A 303 8.67 7.60 -21.99
N LEU A 304 7.48 7.18 -21.54
CA LEU A 304 6.21 7.64 -22.10
C LEU A 304 6.03 9.16 -21.92
N GLN A 305 6.36 9.68 -20.73
CA GLN A 305 6.32 11.12 -20.47
C GLN A 305 7.23 11.90 -21.42
N GLN A 306 8.45 11.40 -21.66
CA GLN A 306 9.37 12.03 -22.61
C GLN A 306 8.82 12.01 -24.04
N GLN A 307 8.18 10.92 -24.46
CA GLN A 307 7.56 10.84 -25.79
C GLN A 307 6.43 11.87 -25.96
N TYR A 308 5.65 12.10 -24.91
CA TYR A 308 4.59 13.12 -24.92
C TYR A 308 5.19 14.53 -24.92
N GLU A 309 6.22 14.79 -24.11
CA GLU A 309 6.97 16.05 -24.12
C GLU A 309 7.57 16.33 -25.52
N ASP A 310 8.08 15.32 -26.22
CA ASP A 310 8.66 15.48 -27.56
C ASP A 310 7.59 15.70 -28.65
N HIS A 311 6.43 15.02 -28.54
CA HIS A 311 5.37 15.09 -29.55
C HIS A 311 4.44 16.29 -29.37
N TYR A 312 4.03 16.56 -28.13
CA TYR A 312 3.06 17.59 -27.78
C TYR A 312 3.71 18.85 -27.20
N GLY A 313 4.91 18.74 -26.62
CA GLY A 313 5.59 19.86 -25.97
C GLY A 313 5.87 21.04 -26.89
N GLY A 314 5.89 22.24 -26.31
CA GLY A 314 6.10 23.50 -27.02
C GLY A 314 4.91 23.99 -27.86
N SER A 315 3.83 23.20 -27.98
CA SER A 315 2.61 23.61 -28.64
C SER A 315 1.66 24.31 -27.66
N ALA A 316 1.12 25.47 -28.05
CA ALA A 316 0.10 26.19 -27.27
C ALA A 316 -1.32 25.63 -27.47
N ARG A 317 -1.49 24.58 -28.30
CA ARG A 317 -2.80 23.98 -28.56
C ARG A 317 -3.32 23.27 -27.32
N ALA A 318 -4.65 23.27 -27.13
CA ALA A 318 -5.28 22.71 -25.94
C ALA A 318 -5.11 21.18 -25.83
N ASP A 319 -5.16 20.43 -26.93
CA ASP A 319 -4.86 18.98 -27.00
C ASP A 319 -3.44 18.67 -26.55
N ALA A 320 -2.48 19.48 -27.01
CA ALA A 320 -1.08 19.29 -26.66
C ALA A 320 -0.79 19.62 -25.18
N ARG A 321 -1.36 20.72 -24.67
CA ARG A 321 -1.31 21.05 -23.24
C ARG A 321 -1.96 19.96 -22.38
N LEU A 322 -3.12 19.47 -22.82
CA LEU A 322 -3.83 18.39 -22.14
C LEU A 322 -2.98 17.12 -22.07
N ALA A 323 -2.39 16.70 -23.19
CA ALA A 323 -1.54 15.50 -23.25
C ALA A 323 -0.39 15.57 -22.23
N CYS A 324 0.33 16.70 -22.16
CA CYS A 324 1.40 16.87 -21.17
C CYS A 324 0.89 16.83 -19.71
N ASN A 325 -0.33 17.32 -19.46
CA ASN A 325 -0.95 17.29 -18.13
C ASN A 325 -1.44 15.89 -17.71
N LEU A 326 -1.52 14.90 -18.61
CA LEU A 326 -1.99 13.54 -18.25
C LEU A 326 -1.07 12.82 -17.26
N PHE A 327 0.19 13.25 -17.15
CA PHE A 327 1.13 12.78 -16.12
C PHE A 327 1.01 13.53 -14.80
N GLU A 328 0.13 14.52 -14.70
CA GLU A 328 -0.33 15.09 -13.42
C GLU A 328 -1.75 14.63 -13.08
N ARG A 329 -2.56 14.37 -14.10
CA ARG A 329 -3.91 13.85 -13.93
C ARG A 329 -4.30 12.89 -15.08
N PRO A 330 -4.21 11.56 -14.88
CA PRO A 330 -4.39 10.60 -15.95
C PRO A 330 -5.87 10.25 -16.18
N TYR A 331 -6.78 10.76 -15.36
CA TYR A 331 -8.21 10.52 -15.44
C TYR A 331 -8.95 11.86 -15.34
N LEU A 332 -9.91 12.09 -16.23
CA LEU A 332 -10.50 13.42 -16.40
C LEU A 332 -11.91 13.43 -16.98
N THR A 333 -12.55 14.59 -16.84
CA THR A 333 -13.81 14.95 -17.50
C THR A 333 -13.63 16.23 -18.32
N ALA A 334 -14.56 16.51 -19.24
CA ALA A 334 -14.52 17.75 -19.99
C ALA A 334 -14.56 19.02 -19.10
N PRO A 335 -15.43 19.12 -18.06
CA PRO A 335 -15.42 20.25 -17.14
C PRO A 335 -14.08 20.47 -16.43
N LEU A 336 -13.39 19.38 -16.06
CA LEU A 336 -12.07 19.47 -15.43
C LEU A 336 -11.03 20.08 -16.38
N VAL A 337 -11.06 19.67 -17.66
CA VAL A 337 -10.16 20.22 -18.69
C VAL A 337 -10.46 21.69 -18.97
N GLU A 338 -11.72 22.11 -18.90
CA GLU A 338 -12.11 23.52 -19.04
C GLU A 338 -11.47 24.38 -17.94
N GLU A 339 -11.56 23.92 -16.69
CA GLU A 339 -10.99 24.59 -15.53
C GLU A 339 -9.46 24.59 -15.56
N GLU A 340 -8.82 23.43 -15.71
CA GLU A 340 -7.36 23.30 -15.63
C GLU A 340 -6.63 24.01 -16.76
N LEU A 341 -7.21 24.04 -17.97
CA LEU A 341 -6.57 24.68 -19.12
C LEU A 341 -7.02 26.13 -19.33
N ASP A 342 -8.02 26.61 -18.58
CA ASP A 342 -8.71 27.90 -18.76
C ASP A 342 -9.19 28.06 -20.22
N VAL A 343 -10.03 27.13 -20.68
CA VAL A 343 -10.55 27.09 -22.05
C VAL A 343 -12.06 26.91 -22.09
N SER A 344 -12.68 27.33 -23.19
CA SER A 344 -14.13 27.12 -23.38
C SER A 344 -14.46 25.64 -23.56
N SER A 345 -15.68 25.24 -23.15
CA SER A 345 -16.17 23.87 -23.32
C SER A 345 -15.96 23.31 -24.73
N PRO A 346 -16.35 24.00 -25.82
CA PRO A 346 -16.10 23.50 -27.18
C PRO A 346 -14.62 23.27 -27.51
N THR A 347 -13.70 23.95 -26.82
CA THR A 347 -12.26 23.75 -26.98
C THR A 347 -11.78 22.54 -26.18
N ALA A 348 -12.26 22.35 -24.95
CA ALA A 348 -11.99 21.15 -24.16
C ALA A 348 -12.48 19.88 -24.85
N TYR A 349 -13.73 19.84 -25.33
CA TYR A 349 -14.27 18.69 -26.06
C TYR A 349 -13.51 18.39 -27.35
N ARG A 350 -13.03 19.42 -28.07
CA ARG A 350 -12.19 19.23 -29.26
C ARG A 350 -10.82 18.67 -28.91
N ALA A 351 -10.21 19.15 -27.82
CA ALA A 351 -8.93 18.66 -27.34
C ALA A 351 -9.01 17.18 -26.94
N ILE A 352 -10.00 16.83 -26.12
CA ILE A 352 -10.28 15.43 -25.72
C ILE A 352 -10.53 14.57 -26.97
N GLY A 353 -11.39 15.04 -27.89
CA GLY A 353 -11.70 14.29 -29.10
C GLY A 353 -10.49 14.03 -30.00
N GLN A 354 -9.53 14.96 -30.04
CA GLN A 354 -8.27 14.76 -30.76
C GLN A 354 -7.41 13.69 -30.07
N LEU A 355 -7.23 13.78 -28.75
CA LEU A 355 -6.43 12.78 -28.01
C LEU A 355 -7.06 11.38 -28.01
N VAL A 356 -8.40 11.27 -28.10
CA VAL A 356 -9.08 10.00 -28.33
C VAL A 356 -8.78 9.45 -29.73
N GLN A 357 -8.74 10.30 -30.76
CA GLN A 357 -8.37 9.89 -32.12
C GLN A 357 -6.90 9.47 -32.22
N ASP A 358 -6.03 10.13 -31.46
CA ASP A 358 -4.60 9.82 -31.39
C ASP A 358 -4.33 8.54 -30.58
N GLY A 359 -5.33 8.03 -29.84
CA GLY A 359 -5.22 6.84 -29.00
C GLY A 359 -4.65 7.08 -27.59
N VAL A 360 -4.40 8.35 -27.25
CA VAL A 360 -3.87 8.80 -25.95
C VAL A 360 -4.91 8.70 -24.85
N LEU A 361 -6.17 9.04 -25.17
CA LEU A 361 -7.30 8.95 -24.26
C LEU A 361 -8.27 7.85 -24.70
N GLU A 362 -8.91 7.19 -23.73
CA GLU A 362 -10.07 6.35 -23.97
C GLU A 362 -11.22 6.70 -23.02
N GLU A 363 -12.46 6.52 -23.49
CA GLU A 363 -13.67 6.82 -22.75
C GLU A 363 -14.10 5.61 -21.92
N THR A 364 -14.42 5.80 -20.65
CA THR A 364 -14.54 4.71 -19.67
C THR A 364 -15.98 4.42 -19.22
N THR A 365 -16.93 5.34 -19.38
CA THR A 365 -18.29 5.19 -18.83
C THR A 365 -19.28 4.56 -19.82
N GLY A 366 -19.03 4.66 -21.12
CA GLY A 366 -19.94 4.22 -22.17
C GLY A 366 -21.23 5.05 -22.25
N GLN A 367 -21.28 6.20 -21.58
CA GLN A 367 -22.48 7.03 -21.43
C GLN A 367 -22.60 8.09 -22.52
N GLU A 368 -23.81 8.63 -22.73
CA GLU A 368 -24.02 9.75 -23.65
C GLU A 368 -23.68 11.12 -23.04
N ARG A 369 -23.69 11.23 -21.70
CA ARG A 369 -23.41 12.44 -20.92
C ARG A 369 -22.45 12.10 -19.77
N ASN A 370 -21.83 13.12 -19.17
CA ASN A 370 -20.88 12.96 -18.06
C ASN A 370 -19.78 11.92 -18.36
N LYS A 371 -19.26 11.95 -19.59
CA LYS A 371 -18.18 11.07 -20.03
C LYS A 371 -16.91 11.33 -19.24
N GLU A 372 -16.27 10.24 -18.86
CA GLU A 372 -14.97 10.24 -18.24
C GLU A 372 -13.97 9.60 -19.19
N TYR A 373 -12.72 10.05 -19.10
CA TYR A 373 -11.65 9.62 -19.97
C TYR A 373 -10.42 9.30 -19.15
N ARG A 374 -9.70 8.25 -19.54
CA ARG A 374 -8.42 7.88 -18.95
C ARG A 374 -7.29 7.91 -19.98
N ALA A 375 -6.09 8.22 -19.51
CA ALA A 375 -4.84 8.18 -20.25
C ALA A 375 -4.45 6.73 -20.48
N LYS A 376 -4.88 6.19 -21.62
CA LYS A 376 -4.81 4.76 -21.93
C LYS A 376 -3.41 4.19 -21.72
N GLU A 377 -2.40 4.79 -22.34
CA GLU A 377 -1.03 4.30 -22.30
C GLU A 377 -0.41 4.37 -20.89
N VAL A 378 -0.86 5.30 -20.04
CA VAL A 378 -0.44 5.39 -18.63
C VAL A 378 -1.02 4.22 -17.83
N PHE A 379 -2.32 3.96 -17.97
CA PHE A 379 -2.98 2.85 -17.28
C PHE A 379 -2.51 1.49 -17.79
N ASP A 380 -2.24 1.34 -19.09
CA ASP A 380 -1.66 0.11 -19.66
C ASP A 380 -0.32 -0.26 -18.98
N ILE A 381 0.50 0.74 -18.59
CA ILE A 381 1.76 0.51 -17.86
C ILE A 381 1.51 0.19 -16.37
N LEU A 382 0.52 0.83 -15.74
CA LEU A 382 0.19 0.65 -14.32
C LEU A 382 -0.47 -0.70 -14.02
N GLU A 383 -1.40 -1.11 -14.89
CA GLU A 383 -2.23 -2.33 -14.76
C GLU A 383 -1.51 -3.58 -15.31
N LYS A 384 -0.38 -3.41 -16.00
CA LYS A 384 0.44 -4.52 -16.50
C LYS A 384 0.84 -5.48 -15.35
N PRO A 385 0.65 -6.80 -15.53
CA PRO A 385 1.15 -7.78 -14.57
C PRO A 385 2.68 -7.73 -14.42
N PRO A 386 3.22 -8.03 -13.23
CA PRO A 386 4.65 -7.98 -13.01
C PRO A 386 5.37 -9.06 -13.84
N VAL A 387 6.57 -8.72 -14.32
CA VAL A 387 7.38 -9.60 -15.18
C VAL A 387 8.47 -10.34 -14.42
N THR A 388 8.69 -9.97 -13.15
CA THR A 388 9.76 -10.50 -12.29
C THR A 388 9.35 -11.75 -11.50
N TYR A 389 8.07 -12.16 -11.56
CA TYR A 389 7.53 -13.35 -10.89
C TYR A 389 6.21 -13.83 -11.48
#